data_AF-A0A1H5W107-F1
#
_entry.id   AF-A0A1H5W107-F1
#
_cell.length_a   1.000
_cell.length_b   1.000
_cell.length_c   1.000
_cell.angle_alpha   90.00
_cell.angle_beta   90.00
_cell.angle_gamma   90.00
#
_symmetry.space_group_name_H-M   'P 1'
#
loop_
_entity.id
_entity.type
_entity.pdbx_description
1 polymer ?
#
loop_
_entity_poly.entity_id
_entity_poly.type
_entity_poly.pdbx_seq_one_letter_code
_entity_poly.pdbx_strand_id
1 'polypeptide(L)'
;MLGLVRFVLVANVIAAVIVVGLEMSTGFFGLKFVSDYAFFIVMLLWGTTALFFMYPPLGGIGQSDDKVDTVTDSMVDRTVADEIDDERFSENTSFCIKLLIAGVPAFLVCVLASIAT
;
A
#
# COMPACT_ATOMS: atom_id res chain seq x y z
N MET A 1 -7.01 -1.52 18.31
CA MET A 1 -5.55 -1.55 18.57
C MET A 1 -4.93 -2.91 18.26
N LEU A 2 -5.34 -4.02 18.90
CA LEU A 2 -4.74 -5.34 18.67
C LEU A 2 -4.73 -5.79 17.20
N GLY A 3 -5.83 -5.57 16.48
CA GLY A 3 -5.92 -5.90 15.05
C GLY A 3 -4.94 -5.11 14.17
N LEU A 4 -4.67 -3.84 14.51
CA LEU A 4 -3.70 -3.01 13.80
C LEU A 4 -2.27 -3.48 14.07
N VAL A 5 -1.94 -3.79 15.33
CA VAL A 5 -0.62 -4.34 15.69
C VAL A 5 -0.37 -5.66 14.95
N ARG A 6 -1.38 -6.55 14.92
CA ARG A 6 -1.29 -7.80 14.16
C ARG A 6 -1.07 -7.55 12.67
N PHE A 7 -1.79 -6.60 12.08
CA PHE A 7 -1.61 -6.22 10.68
C PHE A 7 -0.18 -5.74 10.41
N VAL A 8 0.33 -4.82 11.23
CA VAL A 8 1.68 -4.28 11.10
C VAL A 8 2.73 -5.40 11.17
N LEU A 9 2.60 -6.31 12.13
CA LEU A 9 3.53 -7.44 12.26
C LEU A 9 3.47 -8.37 11.04
N VAL A 10 2.27 -8.77 10.63
CA VAL A 10 2.10 -9.69 9.48
C VAL A 10 2.60 -9.04 8.18
N ALA A 11 2.27 -7.77 7.93
CA ALA A 11 2.71 -7.06 6.74
C ALA A 11 4.24 -6.93 6.67
N ASN A 12 4.90 -6.60 7.79
CA ASN A 12 6.36 -6.53 7.83
C ASN A 12 7.02 -7.91 7.66
N VAL A 13 6.44 -8.97 8.22
CA VAL A 13 6.94 -10.35 8.02
C VAL A 13 6.84 -10.74 6.56
N ILE A 14 5.69 -10.50 5.91
CA ILE A 14 5.51 -10.81 4.48
C ILE A 14 6.51 -10.02 3.63
N ALA A 15 6.64 -8.71 3.85
CA ALA A 15 7.59 -7.88 3.12
C ALA A 15 9.04 -8.36 3.31
N ALA A 16 9.42 -8.71 4.55
CA ALA A 16 10.76 -9.25 4.84
C ALA A 16 11.00 -10.59 4.12
N VAL A 17 10.03 -11.50 4.12
CA VAL A 17 10.13 -12.78 3.40
C VAL A 17 10.31 -12.56 1.90
N ILE A 18 9.59 -11.59 1.31
CA ILE A 18 9.75 -11.24 -0.11
C ILE A 18 11.16 -10.73 -0.38
N VAL A 19 11.64 -9.74 0.38
CA VAL A 19 12.97 -9.13 0.16
C VAL A 19 14.08 -10.16 0.36
N VAL A 20 14.05 -10.93 1.45
CA VAL A 20 15.06 -11.96 1.74
C VAL A 20 15.00 -13.08 0.70
N GLY A 21 13.81 -13.51 0.30
CA GLY A 21 13.63 -14.54 -0.72
C GLY A 21 14.17 -14.12 -2.09
N LEU A 22 13.93 -12.87 -2.49
CA LEU A 22 14.50 -12.31 -3.73
C LEU A 22 16.01 -12.21 -3.68
N GLU A 23 16.58 -11.76 -2.57
CA GLU A 23 18.04 -11.67 -2.42
C GLU A 23 18.70 -13.05 -2.39
N MET A 24 18.14 -14.02 -1.66
CA MET A 24 18.69 -15.38 -1.63
C MET A 24 18.59 -16.11 -2.98
N SER A 25 17.55 -15.84 -3.77
CA SER A 25 17.34 -16.51 -5.06
C SER A 25 18.12 -15.89 -6.20
N THR A 26 18.28 -14.57 -6.21
CA THR A 26 18.87 -13.84 -7.35
C THR A 26 20.19 -13.15 -7.03
N GLY A 27 20.44 -12.79 -5.76
CA GLY A 27 21.55 -11.92 -5.37
C GLY A 27 21.55 -10.56 -6.08
N PHE A 28 20.41 -10.15 -6.65
CA PHE A 28 20.33 -9.00 -7.54
C PHE A 28 20.56 -7.67 -6.82
N PHE A 29 20.09 -7.55 -5.57
CA PHE A 29 20.15 -6.30 -4.84
C PHE A 29 21.46 -6.12 -4.07
N GLY A 30 22.17 -7.21 -3.76
CA GLY A 30 23.49 -7.17 -3.13
C GLY A 30 23.44 -6.60 -1.72
N LEU A 31 22.40 -6.94 -0.96
CA LEU A 31 22.06 -6.35 0.34
C LEU A 31 23.05 -6.80 1.42
N LYS A 32 23.74 -5.85 2.06
CA LYS A 32 24.80 -6.14 3.05
C LYS A 32 24.43 -5.71 4.45
N PHE A 33 23.70 -4.62 4.59
CA PHE A 33 23.36 -4.04 5.87
C PHE A 33 21.88 -4.23 6.17
N VAL A 34 21.52 -4.32 7.46
CA VAL A 34 20.13 -4.42 7.91
C VAL A 34 19.30 -3.22 7.44
N SER A 35 19.91 -2.04 7.32
CA SER A 35 19.30 -0.84 6.75
C SER A 35 18.83 -1.02 5.32
N ASP A 36 19.54 -1.83 4.52
CA ASP A 36 19.21 -2.06 3.11
C ASP A 36 17.91 -2.86 3.02
N TYR A 37 17.79 -3.94 3.80
CA TYR A 37 16.57 -4.73 3.91
C TYR A 37 15.39 -3.88 4.41
N ALA A 38 15.61 -3.07 5.45
CA ALA A 38 14.59 -2.18 5.98
C ALA A 38 14.11 -1.18 4.91
N PHE A 39 15.02 -0.63 4.11
CA PHE A 39 14.68 0.29 3.03
C PHE A 39 13.79 -0.36 1.97
N PHE A 40 14.12 -1.58 1.52
CA PHE A 40 13.28 -2.31 0.57
C PHE A 40 11.92 -2.72 1.15
N ILE A 41 11.85 -3.03 2.44
CA ILE A 41 10.57 -3.27 3.13
C ILE A 41 9.70 -2.01 3.12
N VAL A 42 10.27 -0.83 3.42
CA VAL A 42 9.56 0.44 3.33
C VAL A 42 9.09 0.69 1.90
N MET A 43 9.95 0.49 0.90
CA MET A 43 9.57 0.64 -0.51
C MET A 43 8.42 -0.27 -0.91
N LEU A 44 8.40 -1.53 -0.46
CA LEU A 44 7.28 -2.43 -0.74
C LEU A 44 5.98 -1.97 -0.08
N LEU A 45 6.02 -1.62 1.21
CA LEU A 45 4.82 -1.24 1.96
C LEU A 45 4.25 0.10 1.51
N TRP A 46 5.10 1.11 1.33
CA TRP A 46 4.67 2.43 0.89
C TRP A 46 4.44 2.50 -0.62
N GLY A 47 5.19 1.73 -1.41
CA GLY A 47 4.92 1.59 -2.85
C GLY A 47 3.56 0.95 -3.11
N THR A 48 3.22 -0.12 -2.39
CA THR A 48 1.87 -0.72 -2.48
C THR A 48 0.79 0.25 -1.98
N THR A 49 1.03 0.96 -0.88
CA THR A 49 0.12 2.03 -0.41
C THR A 49 -0.14 3.07 -1.51
N ALA A 50 0.92 3.54 -2.16
CA ALA A 50 0.82 4.52 -3.24
C ALA A 50 0.01 3.98 -4.42
N LEU A 51 0.20 2.71 -4.80
CA LEU A 51 -0.58 2.08 -5.88
C LEU A 51 -2.07 2.02 -5.56
N PHE A 52 -2.44 1.54 -4.37
CA PHE A 52 -3.84 1.48 -3.95
C PHE A 52 -4.48 2.86 -3.76
N PHE A 53 -3.67 3.88 -3.44
CA PHE A 53 -4.13 5.27 -3.32
C PHE A 53 -4.25 5.99 -4.67
N MET A 54 -3.37 5.72 -5.63
CA MET A 54 -3.40 6.35 -6.96
C MET A 54 -4.44 5.73 -7.89
N TYR A 55 -4.81 4.47 -7.65
CA TYR A 55 -5.78 3.72 -8.45
C TYR A 55 -6.87 3.08 -7.56
N PRO A 56 -7.67 3.86 -6.82
CA PRO A 56 -8.80 3.33 -6.06
C PRO A 56 -9.87 2.69 -6.96
N PRO A 57 -10.73 1.82 -6.40
CA PRO A 57 -11.78 1.12 -7.13
C PRO A 57 -12.83 2.02 -7.81
N LEU A 58 -12.85 3.32 -7.48
CA LEU A 58 -13.78 4.32 -8.02
C LEU A 58 -13.15 5.36 -8.95
N GLY A 59 -11.85 5.24 -9.20
CA GLY A 59 -11.15 6.24 -10.00
C GLY A 59 -9.67 6.25 -9.80
N GLY A 60 -8.97 7.01 -10.61
CA GLY A 60 -7.52 7.11 -10.53
C GLY A 60 -7.00 8.05 -11.60
N ILE A 61 -5.67 8.11 -11.70
CA ILE A 61 -5.02 8.85 -12.79
C ILE A 61 -5.50 8.24 -14.12
N GLY A 62 -6.41 8.93 -14.82
CA GLY A 62 -6.91 8.54 -16.14
C GLY A 62 -8.41 8.25 -16.28
N GLN A 63 -9.24 8.48 -15.25
CA GLN A 63 -10.70 8.33 -15.41
C GLN A 63 -11.27 9.41 -16.35
N SER A 64 -12.22 9.02 -17.21
CA SER A 64 -12.87 9.94 -18.16
C SER A 64 -13.74 10.94 -17.40
N ASP A 65 -13.48 12.23 -17.59
CA ASP A 65 -14.39 13.31 -17.22
C ASP A 65 -15.42 13.55 -18.35
N ASP A 66 -15.78 12.49 -19.09
CA ASP A 66 -16.66 12.62 -20.25
C ASP A 66 -18.10 12.80 -19.77
N LYS A 67 -18.67 13.93 -20.16
CA LYS A 67 -20.05 14.30 -19.84
C LYS A 67 -21.06 13.28 -20.35
N VAL A 68 -20.74 12.55 -21.43
CA VAL A 68 -21.62 11.51 -21.98
C VAL A 68 -21.74 10.32 -21.04
N ASP A 69 -20.62 9.91 -20.43
CA ASP A 69 -20.61 8.82 -19.43
C ASP A 69 -21.48 9.22 -18.24
N THR A 70 -21.26 10.41 -17.66
CA THR A 70 -22.03 10.91 -16.50
C THR A 70 -23.53 10.98 -16.76
N VAL A 71 -23.94 11.43 -17.95
CA VAL A 71 -25.37 11.52 -18.30
C VAL A 71 -25.98 10.14 -18.47
N THR A 72 -25.28 9.23 -19.15
CA THR A 72 -25.77 7.86 -19.38
C THR A 72 -25.87 7.09 -18.07
N ASP A 73 -24.89 7.27 -17.19
CA ASP A 73 -24.84 6.64 -15.86
C ASP A 73 -26.01 7.10 -14.97
N SER A 74 -26.44 8.37 -15.09
CA SER A 74 -27.60 8.91 -14.37
C SER A 74 -28.96 8.36 -14.82
N MET A 75 -29.03 7.65 -15.96
CA MET A 75 -30.27 7.06 -16.47
C MET A 75 -30.61 5.70 -15.84
N VAL A 76 -29.73 5.17 -14.98
CA VAL A 76 -29.90 3.88 -14.30
C VAL A 76 -30.00 4.13 -12.78
N ASP A 77 -30.79 3.31 -12.08
CA ASP A 77 -30.80 3.35 -10.61
C ASP A 77 -29.47 2.83 -10.07
N ARG A 78 -28.73 3.72 -9.41
CA ARG A 78 -27.40 3.46 -8.85
C ARG A 78 -27.40 3.24 -7.35
N THR A 79 -28.55 3.27 -6.67
CA THR A 79 -28.59 3.27 -5.21
C THR A 79 -27.77 2.12 -4.59
N VAL A 80 -27.86 0.92 -5.16
CA VAL A 80 -27.09 -0.25 -4.72
C VAL A 80 -25.62 -0.18 -5.15
N ALA A 81 -25.34 0.33 -6.35
CA ALA A 81 -23.98 0.46 -6.86
C ALA A 81 -23.18 1.48 -6.05
N ASP A 82 -23.77 2.64 -5.75
CA ASP A 82 -23.17 3.72 -4.97
C ASP A 82 -22.87 3.28 -3.53
N GLU A 83 -23.78 2.50 -2.90
CA GLU A 83 -23.53 1.93 -1.57
C GLU A 83 -22.32 0.98 -1.56
N ILE A 84 -22.23 0.10 -2.55
CA ILE A 84 -21.08 -0.82 -2.71
C ILE A 84 -19.80 -0.04 -2.98
N ASP A 85 -19.87 0.99 -3.78
CA ASP A 85 -18.74 1.82 -4.17
C ASP A 85 -18.19 2.62 -2.98
N ASP A 86 -19.07 3.24 -2.18
CA ASP A 86 -18.70 3.94 -0.95
C ASP A 86 -18.03 2.98 0.07
N GLU A 87 -18.57 1.77 0.23
CA GLU A 87 -17.98 0.75 1.10
C GLU A 87 -16.57 0.38 0.62
N ARG A 88 -16.40 0.10 -0.68
CA ARG A 88 -15.09 -0.22 -1.29
C ARG A 88 -14.08 0.91 -1.12
N PHE A 89 -14.51 2.15 -1.29
CA PHE A 89 -13.63 3.32 -1.11
C PHE A 89 -13.18 3.46 0.34
N SER A 90 -14.11 3.30 1.28
CA SER A 90 -13.83 3.33 2.72
C SER A 90 -12.86 2.21 3.13
N GLU A 91 -13.09 0.98 2.66
CA GLU A 91 -12.22 -0.17 2.93
C GLU A 91 -10.82 0.03 2.34
N ASN A 92 -10.72 0.48 1.09
CA ASN A 92 -9.45 0.77 0.44
C ASN A 92 -8.67 1.85 1.20
N THR A 93 -9.35 2.92 1.61
CA THR A 93 -8.74 4.01 2.40
C THR A 93 -8.23 3.50 3.74
N SER A 94 -9.03 2.70 4.45
CA SER A 94 -8.63 2.06 5.72
C SER A 94 -7.42 1.14 5.52
N PHE A 95 -7.38 0.39 4.43
CA PHE A 95 -6.26 -0.48 4.07
C PHE A 95 -4.98 0.31 3.76
N CYS A 96 -5.06 1.37 2.96
CA CYS A 96 -3.93 2.26 2.66
C CYS A 96 -3.34 2.86 3.95
N ILE A 97 -4.18 3.35 4.87
CA ILE A 97 -3.72 3.88 6.15
C ILE A 97 -2.99 2.82 6.97
N LYS A 98 -3.52 1.58 7.01
CA LYS A 98 -2.87 0.47 7.72
C LYS A 98 -1.51 0.13 7.11
N LEU A 99 -1.38 0.09 5.78
CA LEU A 99 -0.11 -0.15 5.09
C LEU A 99 0.90 0.98 5.33
N LEU A 100 0.45 2.23 5.29
CA LEU A 100 1.29 3.39 5.60
C LEU A 100 1.90 3.27 7.00
N ILE A 101 1.05 2.99 8.00
CA ILE A 101 1.47 2.78 9.39
C ILE A 101 2.40 1.57 9.49
N ALA A 102 2.15 0.50 8.73
CA ALA A 102 3.00 -0.68 8.73
C ALA A 102 4.42 -0.41 8.22
N GLY A 103 4.63 0.58 7.37
CA GLY A 103 5.98 0.96 6.92
C GLY A 103 6.79 1.76 7.94
N VAL A 104 6.15 2.36 8.96
CA VAL A 104 6.82 3.22 9.94
C VAL A 104 7.94 2.50 10.72
N PRO A 105 7.77 1.27 11.23
CA PRO A 105 8.84 0.57 11.95
C PRO A 105 10.10 0.35 11.10
N ALA A 106 9.95 -0.09 9.84
CA ALA A 106 11.07 -0.28 8.93
C ALA A 106 11.73 1.08 8.58
N PHE A 107 10.93 2.13 8.41
CA PHE A 107 11.44 3.48 8.18
C PHE A 107 12.25 4.00 9.38
N LEU A 108 11.79 3.74 10.61
CA LEU A 108 12.55 4.09 11.82
C LEU A 108 13.91 3.37 11.86
N VAL A 109 13.99 2.11 11.44
CA VAL A 109 15.27 1.39 11.33
C VAL A 109 16.20 2.09 10.33
N CYS A 110 15.70 2.54 9.18
CA CYS A 110 16.49 3.31 8.22
C CYS A 110 17.00 4.63 8.80
N VAL A 111 16.13 5.38 9.48
CA VAL A 111 16.48 6.66 10.12
C VAL A 111 17.53 6.46 11.21
N LEU A 112 17.35 5.45 12.07
CA LEU A 112 18.31 5.13 13.13
C LEU A 112 19.66 4.70 12.56
N ALA A 113 19.67 3.88 11.51
CA ALA A 113 20.90 3.50 10.82
C ALA A 113 21.61 4.74 10.24
N SER A 114 20.88 5.68 9.64
CA SER A 114 21.45 6.90 9.08
C SER A 114 22.02 7.87 10.12
N ILE A 115 21.53 7.84 11.36
CA ILE A 115 22.02 8.70 12.45
C ILE A 115 23.23 8.06 13.15
N ALA A 116 23.31 6.73 13.15
CA ALA A 116 24.37 5.96 13.82
C ALA A 116 25.67 5.83 13.01
N THR A 117 25.63 6.14 11.71
CA THR A 117 26.77 6.18 10.79
C THR A 117 27.21 7.60 10.49
#